data_AF-A0A1Y1ITQ1-F1
#
_entry.id   AF-A0A1Y1ITQ1-F1
#
_cell.length_a   1.000
_cell.length_b   1.000
_cell.length_c   1.000
_cell.angle_alpha   90.00
_cell.angle_beta   90.00
_cell.angle_gamma   90.00
#
_symmetry.space_group_name_H-M   'P 1'
#
loop_
_entity.id
_entity.type
_entity.pdbx_description
1 polymer ?
#
loop_
_entity_poly.entity_id
_entity_poly.type
_entity_poly.pdbx_seq_one_letter_code
_entity_poly.pdbx_strand_id
1 'polypeptide(L)'
;MAPDQQRQDAPLLALRAAFQTVCHNHILEARGLLSGSAPSNQARWSETETLVHYERSLSEIVAIADRATTAENVSGRKRVFDELSNFLTKNAYGVSVETASPADIATFIHSEYIPKHKGESRTVIPNSGEHVLSASAVKNAISHISRSYTLMGFDGAANPGRSELVKSYRDGYTVLLHDAGVREKRAKVFSEQKLDRLLAFLSEGVARSSGLEQCNLLMDRAAFLYLWESRARGKECRELLHRQVERGEGVALPGWSKTVRQEPSARIPLSAPESSVRLSFLEASAQLIVALKQLGYDLEENGCLFR
;
A
#
# COMPACT_ATOMS: atom_id res chain seq x y z
N MET A 1 -63.90 20.83 -31.63
CA MET A 1 -63.18 20.06 -32.66
C MET A 1 -61.98 20.88 -33.10
N ALA A 2 -60.78 20.50 -32.68
CA ALA A 2 -59.54 21.09 -33.18
C ALA A 2 -58.57 19.96 -33.51
N PRO A 3 -58.46 19.58 -34.80
CA PRO A 3 -57.30 18.85 -35.27
C PRO A 3 -56.86 19.45 -36.62
N ASP A 4 -56.00 20.47 -36.62
CA ASP A 4 -55.30 20.85 -37.86
C ASP A 4 -53.94 21.54 -37.67
N GLN A 5 -53.59 22.01 -36.46
CA GLN A 5 -52.25 22.57 -36.21
C GLN A 5 -51.12 21.53 -36.12
N GLN A 6 -51.41 20.27 -35.77
CA GLN A 6 -50.38 19.23 -35.65
C GLN A 6 -49.85 18.70 -37.00
N ARG A 7 -50.53 18.95 -38.13
CA ARG A 7 -50.10 18.45 -39.44
C ARG A 7 -49.14 19.38 -40.19
N GLN A 8 -49.03 20.66 -39.81
CA GLN A 8 -48.17 21.63 -40.49
C GLN A 8 -46.77 21.80 -39.84
N ASP A 9 -46.56 21.35 -38.60
CA ASP A 9 -45.27 21.50 -37.89
C ASP A 9 -44.28 20.34 -38.08
N ALA A 10 -44.75 19.19 -38.57
CA ALA A 10 -43.90 18.00 -38.80
C ALA A 10 -42.70 18.24 -39.75
N PRO A 11 -42.83 18.99 -40.86
CA PRO A 11 -41.70 19.27 -41.75
C PRO A 11 -40.65 20.17 -41.10
N LEU A 12 -41.07 21.13 -40.27
CA LEU A 12 -40.18 22.06 -39.56
C LEU A 12 -39.43 21.38 -38.41
N LEU A 13 -40.08 20.42 -37.72
CA LEU A 13 -39.43 19.60 -36.70
C LEU A 13 -38.36 18.67 -37.30
N ALA A 14 -38.63 18.08 -38.46
CA ALA A 14 -37.65 17.27 -39.18
C ALA A 14 -36.44 18.11 -39.65
N LEU A 15 -36.68 19.32 -40.18
CA LEU A 15 -35.61 20.25 -40.57
C LEU A 15 -34.77 20.67 -39.36
N ARG A 16 -35.41 20.94 -38.22
CA ARG A 16 -34.74 21.34 -36.98
C ARG A 16 -33.90 20.20 -36.40
N ALA A 17 -34.39 18.97 -36.42
CA ALA A 17 -33.64 17.79 -36.00
C ALA A 17 -32.43 17.52 -36.91
N ALA A 18 -32.58 17.69 -38.22
CA ALA A 18 -31.48 17.58 -39.18
C ALA A 18 -30.40 18.65 -38.92
N PHE A 19 -30.82 19.91 -38.70
CA PHE A 19 -29.90 21.00 -38.36
C PHE A 19 -29.18 20.78 -37.03
N GLN A 20 -29.90 20.34 -35.99
CA GLN A 20 -29.30 20.00 -34.69
C GLN A 20 -28.31 18.84 -34.80
N THR A 21 -28.56 17.86 -35.66
CA THR A 21 -27.63 16.77 -35.96
C THR A 21 -26.35 17.29 -36.62
N VAL A 22 -26.47 18.23 -37.58
CA VAL A 22 -25.31 18.88 -38.21
C VAL A 22 -24.51 19.68 -37.18
N CYS A 23 -25.17 20.47 -36.32
CA CYS A 23 -24.49 21.23 -35.27
C CYS A 23 -23.80 20.30 -34.25
N HIS A 24 -24.46 19.20 -33.86
CA HIS A 24 -23.89 18.21 -32.96
C HIS A 24 -22.64 17.55 -33.55
N ASN A 25 -22.71 17.12 -34.82
CA ASN A 25 -21.58 16.54 -35.53
C ASN A 25 -20.43 17.55 -35.68
N HIS A 26 -20.73 18.82 -35.95
CA HIS A 26 -19.72 19.87 -36.02
C HIS A 26 -19.03 20.13 -34.66
N ILE A 27 -19.78 20.08 -33.55
CA ILE A 27 -19.21 20.18 -32.20
C ILE A 27 -18.33 18.97 -31.88
N LEU A 28 -18.74 17.76 -32.30
CA LEU A 28 -17.92 16.56 -32.13
C LEU A 28 -16.64 16.63 -32.96
N GLU A 29 -16.71 17.10 -34.21
CA GLU A 29 -15.56 17.31 -35.08
C GLU A 29 -14.59 18.35 -34.52
N ALA A 30 -15.10 19.51 -34.10
CA ALA A 30 -14.31 20.57 -33.46
C ALA A 30 -13.63 20.13 -32.16
N ARG A 31 -14.15 19.07 -31.51
CA ARG A 31 -13.59 18.47 -30.29
C ARG A 31 -12.77 17.20 -30.56
N GLY A 32 -12.59 16.79 -31.81
CA GLY A 32 -11.83 15.59 -32.19
C GLY A 32 -12.51 14.26 -31.83
N LEU A 33 -13.84 14.25 -31.68
CA LEU A 33 -14.64 13.12 -31.19
C LEU A 33 -15.44 12.40 -32.28
N LEU A 34 -15.22 12.70 -33.56
CA LEU A 34 -15.84 11.94 -34.65
C LEU A 34 -15.30 10.50 -34.67
N SER A 35 -16.14 9.58 -34.21
CA SER A 35 -16.01 8.16 -34.46
C SER A 35 -16.38 7.89 -35.93
N GLY A 36 -15.44 7.42 -36.75
CA GLY A 36 -15.82 6.68 -37.98
C GLY A 36 -15.01 6.90 -39.25
N SER A 37 -14.20 7.95 -39.36
CA SER A 37 -13.29 8.11 -40.51
C SER A 37 -11.87 7.84 -40.05
N ALA A 38 -11.46 6.58 -40.07
CA ALA A 38 -10.03 6.25 -39.94
C ALA A 38 -9.26 7.10 -40.97
N PRO A 39 -8.19 7.81 -40.59
CA PRO A 39 -7.38 8.55 -41.56
C PRO A 39 -6.97 7.57 -42.66
N SER A 40 -7.35 7.87 -43.91
CA SER A 40 -7.29 6.94 -45.05
C SER A 40 -5.88 6.57 -45.51
N ASN A 41 -4.86 6.80 -44.68
CA ASN A 41 -3.45 6.55 -44.97
C ASN A 41 -2.64 6.04 -43.77
N GLN A 42 -3.27 5.64 -42.67
CA GLN A 42 -2.56 4.85 -41.65
C GLN A 42 -2.74 3.37 -41.97
N ALA A 43 -1.61 2.68 -42.24
CA ALA A 43 -1.58 1.24 -42.39
C ALA A 43 -2.23 0.61 -41.15
N ARG A 44 -3.40 -0.01 -41.34
CA ARG A 44 -4.03 -0.79 -40.28
C ARG A 44 -3.08 -1.92 -39.92
N TRP A 45 -2.79 -2.08 -38.63
CA TRP A 45 -2.05 -3.24 -38.16
C TRP A 45 -2.76 -4.51 -38.59
N SER A 46 -1.98 -5.51 -38.99
CA SER A 46 -2.47 -6.89 -39.10
C SER A 46 -2.96 -7.39 -37.73
N GLU A 47 -3.71 -8.49 -37.74
CA GLU A 47 -4.18 -9.13 -36.51
C GLU A 47 -3.02 -9.49 -35.57
N THR A 48 -1.95 -10.07 -36.12
CA THR A 48 -0.73 -10.41 -35.36
C THR A 48 -0.04 -9.19 -34.78
N GLU A 49 0.12 -8.11 -35.57
CA GLU A 49 0.71 -6.86 -35.08
C GLU A 49 -0.14 -6.22 -33.99
N THR A 50 -1.46 -6.28 -34.12
CA THR A 50 -2.40 -5.79 -33.11
C THR A 50 -2.27 -6.58 -31.81
N LEU A 51 -2.26 -7.93 -31.88
CA LEU A 51 -2.12 -8.78 -30.71
C LEU A 51 -0.80 -8.54 -29.98
N VAL A 52 0.34 -8.54 -30.71
CA VAL A 52 1.66 -8.27 -30.13
C VAL A 52 1.72 -6.87 -29.52
N HIS A 53 1.14 -5.88 -30.19
CA HIS A 53 1.10 -4.52 -29.66
C HIS A 53 0.26 -4.44 -28.37
N TYR A 54 -0.93 -5.03 -28.36
CA TYR A 54 -1.79 -5.04 -27.18
C TYR A 54 -1.18 -5.82 -26.01
N GLU A 55 -0.59 -6.99 -26.25
CA GLU A 55 0.05 -7.78 -25.20
C GLU A 55 1.20 -7.01 -24.54
N ARG A 56 2.06 -6.37 -25.35
CA ARG A 56 3.13 -5.51 -24.84
C ARG A 56 2.59 -4.32 -24.06
N SER A 57 1.64 -3.58 -24.63
CA SER A 57 1.06 -2.40 -23.99
C SER A 57 0.32 -2.73 -22.70
N LEU A 58 -0.44 -3.84 -22.66
CA LEU A 58 -1.10 -4.32 -21.44
C LEU A 58 -0.07 -4.71 -20.36
N SER A 59 1.03 -5.36 -20.75
CA SER A 59 2.12 -5.67 -19.82
C SER A 59 2.76 -4.41 -19.23
N GLU A 60 3.00 -3.39 -20.05
CA GLU A 60 3.53 -2.09 -19.60
C GLU A 60 2.53 -1.35 -18.68
N ILE A 61 1.24 -1.36 -19.03
CA ILE A 61 0.18 -0.77 -18.19
C ILE A 61 0.14 -1.44 -16.82
N VAL A 62 0.21 -2.77 -16.76
CA VAL A 62 0.25 -3.52 -15.49
C VAL A 62 1.51 -3.17 -14.70
N ALA A 63 2.68 -3.12 -15.34
CA ALA A 63 3.93 -2.76 -14.69
C ALA A 63 3.90 -1.34 -14.10
N ILE A 64 3.27 -0.38 -14.79
CA ILE A 64 3.06 0.98 -14.28
C ILE A 64 2.06 0.99 -13.13
N ALA A 65 0.93 0.29 -13.26
CA ALA A 65 -0.11 0.22 -12.24
C ALA A 65 0.39 -0.42 -10.94
N ASP A 66 1.25 -1.45 -11.03
CA ASP A 66 1.83 -2.11 -9.88
C ASP A 66 2.77 -1.19 -9.08
N ARG A 67 3.35 -0.13 -9.68
CA ARG A 67 4.15 0.88 -8.94
C ARG A 67 3.33 1.66 -7.90
N ALA A 68 2.01 1.69 -8.03
CA ALA A 68 1.13 2.30 -7.03
C ALA A 68 0.98 1.45 -5.75
N THR A 69 1.41 0.20 -5.78
CA THR A 69 1.25 -0.77 -4.69
C THR A 69 2.62 -1.35 -4.28
N THR A 70 2.76 -1.84 -3.04
CA THR A 70 4.00 -2.54 -2.65
C THR A 70 4.04 -3.95 -3.22
N ALA A 71 5.23 -4.46 -3.52
CA ALA A 71 5.41 -5.81 -4.07
C ALA A 71 4.82 -6.90 -3.15
N GLU A 72 4.95 -6.73 -1.84
CA GLU A 72 4.39 -7.65 -0.85
C GLU A 72 2.86 -7.69 -0.91
N ASN A 73 2.22 -6.53 -1.13
CA ASN A 73 0.77 -6.44 -1.22
C ASN A 73 0.23 -7.03 -2.54
N VAL A 74 1.00 -6.92 -3.64
CA VAL A 74 0.68 -7.58 -4.92
C VAL A 74 0.82 -9.10 -4.77
N SER A 75 1.93 -9.59 -4.20
CA SER A 75 2.17 -11.02 -4.00
C SER A 75 1.13 -11.64 -3.05
N GLY A 76 0.83 -10.96 -1.93
CA GLY A 76 -0.21 -11.38 -0.98
C GLY A 76 -1.58 -11.44 -1.65
N ARG A 77 -1.93 -10.46 -2.48
CA ARG A 77 -3.19 -10.45 -3.24
C ARG A 77 -3.31 -11.65 -4.17
N LYS A 78 -2.27 -11.90 -4.99
CA LYS A 78 -2.24 -13.05 -5.92
C LYS A 78 -2.42 -14.35 -5.16
N ARG A 79 -1.62 -14.57 -4.11
CA ARG A 79 -1.68 -15.79 -3.28
C ARG A 79 -3.06 -16.05 -2.69
N VAL A 80 -3.68 -15.05 -2.04
CA VAL A 80 -5.01 -15.21 -1.44
C VAL A 80 -6.07 -15.49 -2.50
N PHE A 81 -5.97 -14.83 -3.67
CA PHE A 81 -6.91 -15.02 -4.75
C PHE A 81 -6.76 -16.38 -5.45
N ASP A 82 -5.53 -16.89 -5.59
CA ASP A 82 -5.25 -18.24 -6.08
C ASP A 82 -5.80 -19.29 -5.12
N GLU A 83 -5.68 -19.09 -3.81
CA GLU A 83 -6.30 -19.97 -2.81
C GLU A 83 -7.83 -19.98 -2.90
N LEU A 84 -8.45 -18.81 -3.09
CA LEU A 84 -9.89 -18.71 -3.32
C LEU A 84 -10.28 -19.47 -4.60
N SER A 85 -9.59 -19.24 -5.71
CA SER A 85 -9.85 -19.92 -6.97
C SER A 85 -9.76 -21.44 -6.81
N ASN A 86 -8.70 -21.93 -6.16
CA ASN A 86 -8.51 -23.35 -5.87
C ASN A 86 -9.56 -23.92 -4.91
N PHE A 87 -10.12 -23.12 -4.01
CA PHE A 87 -11.24 -23.54 -3.17
C PHE A 87 -12.53 -23.68 -3.99
N LEU A 88 -12.81 -22.70 -4.86
CA LEU A 88 -14.01 -22.70 -5.71
C LEU A 88 -13.99 -23.85 -6.73
N THR A 89 -12.84 -24.22 -7.28
CA THR A 89 -12.74 -25.36 -8.21
C THR A 89 -13.06 -26.72 -7.56
N LYS A 90 -12.98 -26.83 -6.23
CA LYS A 90 -13.41 -28.03 -5.48
C LYS A 90 -14.94 -28.10 -5.33
N ASN A 91 -15.66 -27.02 -5.63
CA ASN A 91 -17.10 -26.94 -5.47
C ASN A 91 -17.82 -27.79 -6.54
N ALA A 92 -18.59 -28.78 -6.11
CA ALA A 92 -19.32 -29.69 -6.99
C ALA A 92 -20.39 -29.01 -7.87
N TYR A 93 -20.80 -27.79 -7.53
CA TYR A 93 -21.81 -27.01 -8.26
C TYR A 93 -21.21 -26.13 -9.37
N GLY A 94 -19.91 -26.24 -9.66
CA GLY A 94 -19.26 -25.52 -10.76
C GLY A 94 -19.14 -24.00 -10.52
N VAL A 95 -19.03 -23.58 -9.26
CA VAL A 95 -18.81 -22.17 -8.91
C VAL A 95 -17.41 -21.75 -9.34
N SER A 96 -17.32 -20.64 -10.08
CA SER A 96 -16.07 -20.03 -10.52
C SER A 96 -15.85 -18.70 -9.80
N VAL A 97 -14.68 -18.08 -10.00
CA VAL A 97 -14.42 -16.75 -9.44
C VAL A 97 -15.44 -15.72 -9.94
N GLU A 98 -15.91 -15.82 -11.18
CA GLU A 98 -16.90 -14.92 -11.79
C GLU A 98 -18.32 -15.12 -11.24
N THR A 99 -18.65 -16.32 -10.78
CA THR A 99 -20.00 -16.67 -10.29
C THR A 99 -20.11 -16.78 -8.77
N ALA A 100 -18.98 -16.63 -8.05
CA ALA A 100 -18.94 -16.73 -6.61
C ALA A 100 -19.84 -15.69 -5.92
N SER A 101 -20.63 -16.17 -4.98
CA SER A 101 -21.49 -15.35 -4.15
C SER A 101 -20.74 -14.80 -2.92
N PRO A 102 -21.30 -13.80 -2.23
CA PRO A 102 -20.88 -13.43 -0.88
C PRO A 102 -20.69 -14.60 0.09
N ALA A 103 -21.55 -15.60 0.02
CA ALA A 103 -21.51 -16.76 0.91
C ALA A 103 -20.31 -17.65 0.62
N ASP A 104 -19.92 -17.80 -0.66
CA ASP A 104 -18.72 -18.55 -1.05
C ASP A 104 -17.46 -17.88 -0.49
N ILE A 105 -17.39 -16.54 -0.50
CA ILE A 105 -16.27 -15.81 0.08
C ILE A 105 -16.20 -16.02 1.60
N ALA A 106 -17.32 -15.87 2.30
CA ALA A 106 -17.36 -16.08 3.75
C ALA A 106 -16.99 -17.53 4.12
N THR A 107 -17.49 -18.50 3.35
CA THR A 107 -17.19 -19.92 3.52
C THR A 107 -15.72 -20.20 3.30
N PHE A 108 -15.12 -19.72 2.20
CA PHE A 108 -13.68 -19.83 1.93
C PHE A 108 -12.85 -19.32 3.11
N ILE A 109 -13.17 -18.11 3.61
CA ILE A 109 -12.44 -17.51 4.72
C ILE A 109 -12.54 -18.39 5.97
N HIS A 110 -13.73 -18.90 6.28
CA HIS A 110 -13.98 -19.67 7.48
C HIS A 110 -13.41 -21.09 7.43
N SER A 111 -13.66 -21.84 6.35
CA SER A 111 -13.40 -23.28 6.28
C SER A 111 -12.02 -23.63 5.71
N GLU A 112 -11.44 -22.78 4.86
CA GLU A 112 -10.17 -23.07 4.20
C GLU A 112 -9.07 -22.12 4.68
N TYR A 113 -9.30 -20.81 4.58
CA TYR A 113 -8.26 -19.81 4.84
C TYR A 113 -7.83 -19.77 6.31
N ILE A 114 -8.77 -19.59 7.25
CA ILE A 114 -8.42 -19.53 8.68
C ILE A 114 -7.72 -20.81 9.15
N PRO A 115 -8.23 -22.03 8.90
CA PRO A 115 -7.58 -23.27 9.33
C PRO A 115 -6.18 -23.45 8.76
N LYS A 116 -5.97 -23.09 7.49
CA LYS A 116 -4.66 -23.20 6.83
C LYS A 116 -3.63 -22.24 7.42
N HIS A 117 -4.02 -21.01 7.74
CA HIS A 117 -3.09 -19.94 8.14
C HIS A 117 -3.01 -19.72 9.65
N LYS A 118 -3.88 -20.33 10.47
CA LYS A 118 -3.87 -20.11 11.93
C LYS A 118 -2.56 -20.55 12.59
N GLY A 119 -1.94 -21.63 12.11
CA GLY A 119 -0.68 -22.16 12.67
C GLY A 119 0.53 -21.23 12.49
N GLU A 120 0.51 -20.37 11.47
CA GLU A 120 1.56 -19.37 11.22
C GLU A 120 1.34 -18.07 12.01
N SER A 121 0.17 -17.93 12.64
CA SER A 121 -0.21 -16.73 13.37
C SER A 121 0.45 -16.67 14.75
N ARG A 122 0.93 -15.49 15.13
CA ARG A 122 1.43 -15.19 16.49
C ARG A 122 0.31 -14.90 17.50
N THR A 123 -0.95 -14.96 17.06
CA THR A 123 -2.12 -14.67 17.89
C THR A 123 -2.56 -15.95 18.55
N VAL A 124 -2.66 -15.92 19.88
CA VAL A 124 -2.93 -17.08 20.71
C VAL A 124 -4.07 -16.74 21.64
N ILE A 125 -5.02 -17.67 21.80
CA ILE A 125 -6.08 -17.56 22.81
C ILE A 125 -5.45 -17.73 24.20
N PRO A 126 -5.57 -16.75 25.12
CA PRO A 126 -4.83 -16.74 26.38
C PRO A 126 -4.98 -18.00 27.25
N ASN A 127 -6.17 -18.60 27.24
CA ASN A 127 -6.50 -19.72 28.15
C ASN A 127 -6.28 -21.11 27.52
N SER A 128 -6.37 -21.24 26.20
CA SER A 128 -6.20 -22.53 25.52
C SER A 128 -4.80 -22.71 24.93
N GLY A 129 -4.05 -21.63 24.72
CA GLY A 129 -2.80 -21.69 23.97
C GLY A 129 -3.01 -21.95 22.47
N GLU A 130 -4.26 -22.01 22.00
CA GLU A 130 -4.55 -22.28 20.60
C GLU A 130 -4.16 -21.08 19.73
N HIS A 131 -3.42 -21.37 18.66
CA HIS A 131 -3.11 -20.39 17.63
C HIS A 131 -4.34 -20.10 16.78
N VAL A 132 -4.64 -18.81 16.63
CA VAL A 132 -5.77 -18.32 15.82
C VAL A 132 -5.30 -17.25 14.85
N LEU A 133 -5.99 -17.10 13.72
CA LEU A 133 -5.67 -16.04 12.78
C LEU A 133 -6.15 -14.69 13.35
N SER A 134 -5.36 -13.62 13.25
CA SER A 134 -5.77 -12.32 13.79
C SER A 134 -6.91 -11.69 12.98
N ALA A 135 -7.74 -10.86 13.62
CA ALA A 135 -8.79 -10.10 12.93
C ALA A 135 -8.22 -9.26 11.76
N SER A 136 -7.04 -8.66 11.95
CA SER A 136 -6.33 -7.90 10.92
C SER A 136 -5.90 -8.76 9.73
N ALA A 137 -5.47 -10.00 9.97
CA ALA A 137 -5.11 -10.93 8.89
C ALA A 137 -6.34 -11.36 8.07
N VAL A 138 -7.46 -11.69 8.73
CA VAL A 138 -8.73 -11.98 8.05
C VAL A 138 -9.22 -10.77 7.25
N LYS A 139 -9.17 -9.56 7.83
CA LYS A 139 -9.52 -8.32 7.14
C LYS A 139 -8.64 -8.10 5.90
N ASN A 140 -7.34 -8.35 6.00
CA ASN A 140 -6.42 -8.21 4.86
C ASN A 140 -6.73 -9.21 3.75
N ALA A 141 -7.03 -10.47 4.09
CA ALA A 141 -7.42 -11.48 3.11
C ALA A 141 -8.70 -11.08 2.34
N ILE A 142 -9.73 -10.63 3.06
CA ILE A 142 -10.97 -10.12 2.45
C ILE A 142 -10.68 -8.89 1.57
N SER A 143 -9.80 -7.98 2.04
CA SER A 143 -9.40 -6.81 1.25
C SER A 143 -8.67 -7.19 -0.04
N HIS A 144 -7.83 -8.23 0.00
CA HIS A 144 -7.15 -8.77 -1.18
C HIS A 144 -8.15 -9.35 -2.18
N ILE A 145 -9.09 -10.18 -1.72
CA ILE A 145 -10.16 -10.75 -2.53
C ILE A 145 -10.98 -9.63 -3.18
N SER A 146 -11.46 -8.67 -2.38
CA SER A 146 -12.26 -7.55 -2.87
C SER A 146 -11.50 -6.73 -3.94
N ARG A 147 -10.20 -6.49 -3.74
CA ARG A 147 -9.39 -5.78 -4.72
C ARG A 147 -9.23 -6.59 -6.02
N SER A 148 -9.05 -7.90 -5.94
CA SER A 148 -9.00 -8.76 -7.14
C SER A 148 -10.30 -8.71 -7.93
N TYR A 149 -11.46 -8.81 -7.26
CA TYR A 149 -12.76 -8.62 -7.91
C TYR A 149 -12.91 -7.24 -8.57
N THR A 150 -12.44 -6.17 -7.92
CA THR A 150 -12.43 -4.83 -8.53
C THR A 150 -11.59 -4.80 -9.81
N LEU A 151 -10.44 -5.48 -9.82
CA LEU A 151 -9.56 -5.55 -11.00
C LEU A 151 -10.16 -6.40 -12.13
N MET A 152 -11.04 -7.34 -11.81
CA MET A 152 -11.82 -8.12 -12.77
C MET A 152 -13.06 -7.38 -13.28
N GLY A 153 -13.32 -6.15 -12.81
CA GLY A 153 -14.47 -5.34 -13.23
C GLY A 153 -15.71 -5.47 -12.35
N PHE A 154 -15.65 -6.22 -11.24
CA PHE A 154 -16.74 -6.31 -10.26
C PHE A 154 -16.58 -5.21 -9.21
N ASP A 155 -17.32 -4.12 -9.35
CA ASP A 155 -17.36 -2.99 -8.42
C ASP A 155 -18.66 -2.96 -7.58
N GLY A 156 -18.70 -2.05 -6.61
CA GLY A 156 -19.89 -1.82 -5.77
C GLY A 156 -20.54 -3.10 -5.23
N ALA A 157 -21.83 -3.27 -5.53
CA ALA A 157 -22.65 -4.40 -5.10
C ALA A 157 -22.35 -5.71 -5.84
N ALA A 158 -21.73 -5.65 -7.03
CA ALA A 158 -21.33 -6.82 -7.79
C ALA A 158 -20.07 -7.49 -7.21
N ASN A 159 -19.35 -6.81 -6.32
CA ASN A 159 -18.15 -7.34 -5.67
C ASN A 159 -18.54 -8.18 -4.44
N PRO A 160 -18.44 -9.53 -4.48
CA PRO A 160 -18.89 -10.37 -3.38
C PRO A 160 -18.10 -10.14 -2.09
N GLY A 161 -16.83 -9.75 -2.21
CA GLY A 161 -15.97 -9.40 -1.07
C GLY A 161 -16.31 -8.07 -0.38
N ARG A 162 -17.18 -7.23 -0.97
CA ARG A 162 -17.68 -5.98 -0.36
C ARG A 162 -19.10 -6.06 0.18
N SER A 163 -19.74 -7.22 0.03
CA SER A 163 -21.11 -7.44 0.51
C SER A 163 -21.25 -7.25 2.02
N GLU A 164 -22.46 -6.91 2.46
CA GLU A 164 -22.75 -6.77 3.89
C GLU A 164 -22.58 -8.10 4.64
N LEU A 165 -22.83 -9.26 4.00
CA LEU A 165 -22.58 -10.57 4.58
C LEU A 165 -21.10 -10.76 4.95
N VAL A 166 -20.17 -10.50 4.02
CA VAL A 166 -18.72 -10.66 4.25
C VAL A 166 -18.22 -9.65 5.28
N LYS A 167 -18.75 -8.42 5.25
CA LYS A 167 -18.44 -7.38 6.23
C LYS A 167 -18.91 -7.78 7.64
N SER A 168 -20.16 -8.22 7.78
CA SER A 168 -20.72 -8.71 9.03
C SER A 168 -19.97 -9.92 9.57
N TYR A 169 -19.56 -10.86 8.70
CA TYR A 169 -18.72 -11.99 9.10
C TYR A 169 -17.37 -11.53 9.68
N ARG A 170 -16.68 -10.59 9.00
CA ARG A 170 -15.40 -10.03 9.48
C ARG A 170 -15.55 -9.37 10.86
N ASP A 171 -16.61 -8.60 11.03
CA ASP A 171 -16.87 -7.88 12.28
C ASP A 171 -17.24 -8.87 13.39
N GLY A 172 -18.06 -9.87 13.08
CA GLY A 172 -18.38 -10.99 13.98
C GLY A 172 -17.15 -11.81 14.39
N TYR A 173 -16.22 -12.08 13.46
CA TYR A 173 -14.95 -12.75 13.79
C TYR A 173 -14.08 -11.93 14.75
N THR A 174 -14.11 -10.61 14.62
CA THR A 174 -13.40 -9.71 15.55
C THR A 174 -14.00 -9.81 16.95
N VAL A 175 -15.33 -9.80 17.06
CA VAL A 175 -16.05 -9.98 18.33
C VAL A 175 -15.76 -11.36 18.92
N LEU A 176 -15.83 -12.43 18.12
CA LEU A 176 -15.49 -13.80 18.54
C LEU A 176 -14.10 -13.88 19.19
N LEU A 177 -13.09 -13.26 18.57
CA LEU A 177 -11.75 -13.23 19.14
C LEU A 177 -11.69 -12.43 20.44
N HIS A 178 -12.40 -11.30 20.52
CA HIS A 178 -12.46 -10.51 21.75
C HIS A 178 -13.14 -11.28 22.90
N ASP A 179 -14.22 -12.01 22.60
CA ASP A 179 -14.92 -12.84 23.58
C ASP A 179 -14.04 -13.99 24.06
N ALA A 180 -13.20 -14.55 23.18
CA ALA A 180 -12.16 -15.53 23.52
C ALA A 180 -10.95 -14.92 24.27
N GLY A 181 -11.00 -13.64 24.62
CA GLY A 181 -9.94 -12.96 25.39
C GLY A 181 -8.75 -12.50 24.56
N VAL A 182 -8.77 -12.66 23.23
CA VAL A 182 -7.73 -12.12 22.36
C VAL A 182 -7.83 -10.59 22.37
N ARG A 183 -6.68 -9.93 22.51
CA ARG A 183 -6.56 -8.47 22.50
C ARG A 183 -5.49 -8.06 21.50
N GLU A 184 -5.72 -6.93 20.83
CA GLU A 184 -4.73 -6.36 19.92
C GLU A 184 -3.47 -5.97 20.71
N LYS A 185 -2.34 -6.59 20.37
CA LYS A 185 -1.05 -6.25 20.98
C LYS A 185 -0.59 -4.91 20.42
N ARG A 186 -0.63 -3.88 21.27
CA ARG A 186 0.06 -2.61 21.00
C ARG A 186 1.54 -2.79 21.30
N ALA A 187 2.39 -2.08 20.56
CA ALA A 187 3.80 -1.96 20.95
C ALA A 187 3.85 -1.47 22.41
N LYS A 188 4.62 -2.15 23.26
CA LYS A 188 4.80 -1.72 24.64
C LYS A 188 5.41 -0.32 24.61
N VAL A 189 4.87 0.60 25.41
CA VAL A 189 5.43 1.95 25.53
C VAL A 189 6.89 1.83 25.95
N PHE A 190 7.78 2.33 25.11
CA PHE A 190 9.20 2.45 25.43
C PHE A 190 9.35 3.71 26.28
N SER A 191 9.69 3.54 27.56
CA SER A 191 9.78 4.65 28.50
C SER A 191 11.13 5.35 28.41
N GLU A 192 11.19 6.63 28.79
CA GLU A 192 12.44 7.38 28.88
C GLU A 192 13.51 6.66 29.70
N GLN A 193 13.15 6.11 30.86
CA GLN A 193 14.08 5.32 31.68
C GLN A 193 14.69 4.11 30.94
N LYS A 194 13.95 3.49 30.02
CA LYS A 194 14.47 2.36 29.23
C LYS A 194 15.40 2.85 28.14
N LEU A 195 15.08 4.00 27.53
CA LEU A 195 15.97 4.66 26.59
C LEU A 195 17.28 5.04 27.29
N ASP A 196 17.23 5.68 28.46
CA ASP A 196 18.43 6.08 29.19
C ASP A 196 19.33 4.89 29.52
N ARG A 197 18.75 3.78 30.01
CA ARG A 197 19.50 2.55 30.27
C ARG A 197 20.11 1.95 29.00
N LEU A 198 19.37 1.96 27.90
CA LEU A 198 19.86 1.47 26.61
C LEU A 198 21.02 2.34 26.10
N LEU A 199 20.88 3.67 26.15
CA LEU A 199 21.93 4.59 25.71
C LEU A 199 23.19 4.52 26.57
N ALA A 200 23.02 4.30 27.89
CA ALA A 200 24.14 4.05 28.79
C ALA A 200 24.86 2.75 28.42
N PHE A 201 24.11 1.65 28.23
CA PHE A 201 24.66 0.37 27.80
C PHE A 201 25.41 0.47 26.46
N LEU A 202 24.82 1.13 25.46
CA LEU A 202 25.46 1.34 24.15
C LEU A 202 26.71 2.21 24.27
N SER A 203 26.70 3.24 25.11
CA SER A 203 27.86 4.12 25.29
C SER A 203 29.03 3.41 25.99
N GLU A 204 28.74 2.56 26.96
CA GLU A 204 29.73 1.69 27.59
C GLU A 204 30.33 0.70 26.58
N GLY A 205 29.50 0.11 25.71
CA GLY A 205 29.97 -0.74 24.61
C GLY A 205 30.88 0.02 23.64
N VAL A 206 30.46 1.20 23.18
CA VAL A 206 31.26 2.05 22.26
C VAL A 206 32.63 2.38 22.83
N ALA A 207 32.74 2.60 24.15
CA ALA A 207 34.01 2.89 24.81
C ALA A 207 34.96 1.68 24.89
N ARG A 208 34.44 0.45 24.82
CA ARG A 208 35.20 -0.79 24.93
C ARG A 208 35.52 -1.46 23.59
N SER A 209 34.81 -1.07 22.54
CA SER A 209 34.93 -1.64 21.20
C SER A 209 35.73 -0.73 20.26
N SER A 210 36.23 -1.32 19.16
CA SER A 210 36.91 -0.59 18.09
C SER A 210 36.50 -1.14 16.71
N GLY A 211 36.83 -0.39 15.65
CA GLY A 211 36.56 -0.80 14.28
C GLY A 211 35.07 -1.03 13.99
N LEU A 212 34.75 -2.15 13.34
CA LEU A 212 33.38 -2.46 12.89
C LEU A 212 32.39 -2.62 14.06
N GLU A 213 32.81 -3.23 15.16
CA GLU A 213 31.94 -3.43 16.33
C GLU A 213 31.53 -2.08 16.93
N GLN A 214 32.49 -1.17 17.09
CA GLN A 214 32.22 0.19 17.55
C GLN A 214 31.26 0.91 16.60
N CYS A 215 31.45 0.77 15.29
CA CYS A 215 30.58 1.35 14.28
C CYS A 215 29.13 0.84 14.39
N ASN A 216 28.93 -0.47 14.58
CA ASN A 216 27.59 -1.04 14.77
C ASN A 216 26.91 -0.50 16.04
N LEU A 217 27.64 -0.39 17.15
CA LEU A 217 27.09 0.18 18.39
C LEU A 217 26.75 1.66 18.25
N LEU A 218 27.56 2.43 17.52
CA LEU A 218 27.27 3.82 17.16
C LEU A 218 26.03 3.92 16.27
N MET A 219 25.87 2.98 15.34
CA MET A 219 24.73 2.90 14.43
C MET A 219 23.43 2.64 15.19
N ASP A 220 23.42 1.63 16.07
CA ASP A 220 22.28 1.31 16.93
C ASP A 220 21.90 2.53 17.78
N ARG A 221 22.90 3.16 18.42
CA ARG A 221 22.67 4.34 19.27
C ARG A 221 22.05 5.50 18.51
N ALA A 222 22.58 5.81 17.33
CA ALA A 222 22.03 6.87 16.47
C ALA A 222 20.62 6.50 15.96
N ALA A 223 20.38 5.24 15.60
CA ALA A 223 19.06 4.79 15.13
C ALA A 223 17.99 4.88 16.22
N PHE A 224 18.29 4.45 17.45
CA PHE A 224 17.36 4.57 18.58
C PHE A 224 17.02 6.02 18.90
N LEU A 225 18.01 6.91 18.88
CA LEU A 225 17.79 8.35 19.10
C LEU A 225 16.97 8.98 17.97
N TYR A 226 17.27 8.64 16.72
CA TYR A 226 16.47 9.13 15.58
C TYR A 226 15.01 8.69 15.71
N LEU A 227 14.75 7.40 15.96
CA LEU A 227 13.39 6.88 16.12
C LEU A 227 12.67 7.52 17.31
N TRP A 228 13.39 7.77 18.41
CA TRP A 228 12.84 8.40 19.60
C TRP A 228 12.42 9.85 19.35
N GLU A 229 13.33 10.65 18.78
CA GLU A 229 13.12 12.09 18.56
C GLU A 229 12.14 12.36 17.42
N SER A 230 12.30 11.65 16.29
CA SER A 230 11.49 11.88 15.10
C SER A 230 10.13 11.18 15.14
N ARG A 231 9.99 10.13 15.95
CA ARG A 231 8.86 9.17 15.91
C ARG A 231 8.62 8.57 14.51
N ALA A 232 9.65 8.58 13.66
CA ALA A 232 9.60 7.98 12.34
C ALA A 232 9.39 6.46 12.44
N ARG A 233 8.91 5.85 11.36
CA ARG A 233 8.77 4.40 11.30
C ARG A 233 10.11 3.74 11.04
N GLY A 234 10.28 2.50 11.51
CA GLY A 234 11.53 1.75 11.31
C GLY A 234 12.00 1.66 9.86
N LYS A 235 11.08 1.51 8.90
CA LYS A 235 11.42 1.52 7.46
C LYS A 235 11.97 2.89 7.00
N GLU A 236 11.35 3.98 7.44
CA GLU A 236 11.75 5.35 7.11
C GLU A 236 13.09 5.69 7.75
N CYS A 237 13.36 5.17 8.96
CA CYS A 237 14.68 5.27 9.60
C CYS A 237 15.77 4.63 8.74
N ARG A 238 15.60 3.38 8.27
CA ARG A 238 16.59 2.67 7.46
C ARG A 238 16.97 3.42 6.16
N GLU A 239 16.03 4.15 5.60
CA GLU A 239 16.18 4.87 4.33
C GLU A 239 16.71 6.31 4.52
N LEU A 240 16.97 6.74 5.77
CA LEU A 240 17.48 8.08 6.05
C LEU A 240 18.88 8.28 5.46
N LEU A 241 18.99 9.24 4.54
CA LEU A 241 20.25 9.62 3.92
C LEU A 241 21.01 10.61 4.80
N HIS A 242 22.34 10.57 4.73
CA HIS A 242 23.18 11.52 5.46
C HIS A 242 22.83 12.99 5.12
N ARG A 243 22.62 13.30 3.83
CA ARG A 243 22.25 14.65 3.36
C ARG A 243 20.87 15.14 3.81
N GLN A 244 20.03 14.24 4.32
CA GLN A 244 18.69 14.58 4.82
C GLN A 244 18.73 15.05 6.28
N VAL A 245 19.90 15.14 6.90
CA VAL A 245 20.07 15.66 8.27
C VAL A 245 20.75 17.02 8.21
N GLU A 246 19.97 18.09 8.37
CA GLU A 246 20.45 19.48 8.38
C GLU A 246 20.90 19.84 9.80
N ARG A 247 22.16 19.49 10.10
CA ARG A 247 22.73 19.64 11.46
C ARG A 247 22.70 21.06 12.00
N GLY A 248 22.90 22.06 11.13
CA GLY A 248 22.89 23.48 11.53
C GLY A 248 21.51 23.99 11.93
N GLU A 249 20.46 23.41 11.36
CA GLU A 249 19.08 23.76 11.69
C GLU A 249 18.47 22.81 12.74
N GLY A 250 19.14 21.70 13.03
CA GLY A 250 18.66 20.67 13.92
C GLY A 250 17.40 19.98 13.40
N VAL A 251 17.34 19.69 12.10
CA VAL A 251 16.18 19.04 11.47
C VAL A 251 16.56 17.84 10.61
N ALA A 252 15.64 16.90 10.49
CA ALA A 252 15.67 15.85 9.48
C ALA A 252 14.60 16.10 8.41
N LEU A 253 14.99 15.91 7.15
CA LEU A 253 14.17 16.05 5.94
C LEU A 253 14.07 14.70 5.21
N PRO A 254 13.41 13.68 5.79
CA PRO A 254 13.23 12.40 5.12
C PRO A 254 12.47 12.59 3.80
N GLY A 255 12.97 11.96 2.74
CA GLY A 255 12.47 12.20 1.37
C GLY A 255 11.04 11.71 1.13
N TRP A 256 10.68 10.52 1.62
CA TRP A 256 9.37 9.92 1.37
C TRP A 256 8.80 9.32 2.65
N SER A 257 7.52 9.54 2.90
CA SER A 257 6.78 8.82 3.94
C SER A 257 5.79 7.84 3.32
N LYS A 258 5.17 6.99 4.14
CA LYS A 258 4.11 6.06 3.66
C LYS A 258 2.98 6.76 2.91
N THR A 259 2.60 7.98 3.33
CA THR A 259 1.38 8.67 2.86
C THR A 259 1.65 9.97 2.11
N VAL A 260 2.81 10.59 2.32
CA VAL A 260 3.22 11.82 1.62
C VAL A 260 4.34 11.47 0.64
N ARG A 261 4.03 11.65 -0.65
CA ARG A 261 4.86 11.29 -1.81
C ARG A 261 5.13 12.48 -2.72
N GLN A 262 4.87 13.69 -2.25
CA GLN A 262 5.16 14.92 -2.97
C GLN A 262 5.89 15.82 -1.96
N GLU A 263 7.15 16.13 -2.28
CA GLU A 263 8.10 16.96 -1.53
C GLU A 263 8.66 16.39 -0.20
N PRO A 264 9.90 16.76 0.20
CA PRO A 264 10.45 16.52 1.54
C PRO A 264 9.74 17.41 2.57
N SER A 265 8.43 17.25 2.69
CA SER A 265 7.56 18.17 3.44
C SER A 265 7.53 17.90 4.95
N ALA A 266 8.07 16.77 5.40
CA ALA A 266 8.22 16.50 6.82
C ALA A 266 9.54 17.07 7.33
N ARG A 267 9.56 18.36 7.69
CA ARG A 267 10.63 18.93 8.49
C ARG A 267 10.47 18.45 9.93
N ILE A 268 11.30 17.49 10.32
CA ILE A 268 11.24 16.88 11.66
C ILE A 268 12.27 17.58 12.55
N PRO A 269 11.84 18.36 13.56
CA PRO A 269 12.77 18.94 14.51
C PRO A 269 13.44 17.83 15.35
N LEU A 270 14.74 17.98 15.55
CA LEU A 270 15.58 17.10 16.35
C LEU A 270 16.00 17.83 17.63
N SER A 271 16.38 17.07 18.64
CA SER A 271 16.81 17.65 19.92
C SER A 271 18.15 18.35 19.75
N ALA A 272 18.27 19.57 20.28
CA ALA A 272 19.51 20.33 20.18
C ALA A 272 20.59 19.72 21.11
N PRO A 273 21.86 19.62 20.65
CA PRO A 273 22.97 18.99 21.38
C PRO A 273 23.15 19.52 22.80
N GLU A 274 23.05 20.84 22.98
CA GLU A 274 23.41 21.52 24.23
C GLU A 274 22.22 21.72 25.18
N SER A 275 21.00 21.37 24.74
CA SER A 275 19.77 21.69 25.46
C SER A 275 19.26 20.58 26.37
N SER A 276 19.85 19.39 26.31
CA SER A 276 19.27 18.21 26.95
C SER A 276 20.29 17.44 27.79
N VAL A 277 19.81 16.84 28.88
CA VAL A 277 20.60 15.98 29.79
C VAL A 277 21.05 14.68 29.10
N ARG A 278 20.53 14.40 27.90
CA ARG A 278 20.70 13.15 27.15
C ARG A 278 21.47 13.42 25.84
N LEU A 279 22.27 12.45 25.41
CA LEU A 279 22.87 12.47 24.07
C LEU A 279 21.78 12.61 22.99
N SER A 280 21.90 13.62 22.13
CA SER A 280 20.99 13.84 21.00
C SER A 280 21.32 12.96 19.80
N PHE A 281 20.35 12.74 18.90
CA PHE A 281 20.59 12.12 17.61
C PHE A 281 21.66 12.84 16.79
N LEU A 282 21.70 14.17 16.83
CA LEU A 282 22.68 14.96 16.09
C LEU A 282 24.11 14.64 16.55
N GLU A 283 24.35 14.57 17.85
CA GLU A 283 25.66 14.20 18.40
C GLU A 283 26.00 12.72 18.09
N ALA A 284 25.05 11.82 18.31
CA ALA A 284 25.27 10.39 18.08
C ALA A 284 25.59 10.08 16.61
N SER A 285 24.87 10.71 15.68
CA SER A 285 25.08 10.54 14.24
C SER A 285 26.38 11.18 13.78
N ALA A 286 26.87 12.25 14.42
CA ALA A 286 28.18 12.82 14.12
C ALA A 286 29.30 11.81 14.42
N GLN A 287 29.22 11.16 15.59
CA GLN A 287 30.17 10.12 15.99
C GLN A 287 30.12 8.91 15.04
N LEU A 288 28.92 8.49 14.62
CA LEU A 288 28.74 7.43 13.62
C LEU A 288 29.40 7.76 12.29
N ILE A 289 29.20 8.97 11.76
CA ILE A 289 29.80 9.40 10.48
C ILE A 289 31.33 9.34 10.54
N VAL A 290 31.92 9.78 11.65
CA VAL A 290 33.38 9.71 11.85
C VAL A 290 33.85 8.26 11.81
N ALA A 291 33.17 7.35 12.53
CA ALA A 291 33.53 5.94 12.54
C ALA A 291 33.36 5.26 11.16
N LEU A 292 32.29 5.58 10.43
CA LEU A 292 32.07 5.08 9.07
C LEU A 292 33.17 5.54 8.11
N LYS A 293 33.57 6.82 8.18
CA LYS A 293 34.69 7.35 7.39
C LYS A 293 36.01 6.67 7.71
N GLN A 294 36.28 6.39 8.99
CA GLN A 294 37.49 5.65 9.41
C GLN A 294 37.53 4.22 8.87
N LEU A 295 36.37 3.59 8.66
CA LEU A 295 36.23 2.27 8.04
C LEU A 295 36.22 2.32 6.50
N GLY A 296 36.38 3.50 5.89
CA GLY A 296 36.39 3.68 4.44
C GLY A 296 35.01 3.69 3.79
N TYR A 297 33.93 3.82 4.57
CA TYR A 297 32.60 4.03 4.01
C TYR A 297 32.43 5.49 3.60
N ASP A 298 32.13 5.68 2.32
CA ASP A 298 31.74 6.98 1.78
C ASP A 298 30.23 7.18 1.95
N LEU A 299 29.87 8.27 2.63
CA LEU A 299 28.48 8.69 2.86
C LEU A 299 28.07 9.85 1.96
N GLU A 300 28.90 10.22 0.99
CA GLU A 300 28.56 11.26 -0.01
C GLU A 300 27.29 10.93 -0.80
N GLU A 301 26.70 12.00 -1.35
CA GLU A 301 25.40 12.24 -2.02
C GLU A 301 24.20 11.31 -1.71
N ASN A 302 24.38 9.99 -1.65
CA ASN A 302 23.31 8.99 -1.48
C ASN A 302 23.58 7.93 -0.39
N GLY A 303 24.58 8.13 0.48
CA GLY A 303 24.84 7.24 1.62
C GLY A 303 23.70 7.22 2.65
N CYS A 304 23.17 6.02 2.95
CA CYS A 304 22.23 5.81 4.05
C CYS A 304 22.99 5.73 5.38
N LEU A 305 22.43 6.29 6.46
CA LEU A 305 23.09 6.30 7.77
C LEU A 305 23.08 4.94 8.49
N PHE A 306 22.10 4.07 8.21
CA PHE A 306 21.86 2.84 8.99
C PHE A 306 21.81 1.57 8.12
N ARG A 307 22.85 1.36 7.30
CA ARG A 307 22.95 0.20 6.39
C ARG A 307 23.72 -0.96 6.97
#